data_AF-A0A2A5HEV8-F1
#
_entry.id   AF-A0A2A5HEV8-F1
#
_cell.length_a   1.000
_cell.length_b   1.000
_cell.length_c   1.000
_cell.angle_alpha   90.00
_cell.angle_beta   90.00
_cell.angle_gamma   90.00
#
_symmetry.space_group_name_H-M   'P 1'
#
loop_
_entity.id
_entity.type
_entity.pdbx_description
1 polymer ?
#
loop_
_entity_poly.entity_id
_entity_poly.type
_entity_poly.pdbx_seq_one_letter_code
_entity_poly.pdbx_strand_id
1 'polypeptide(L)'
;MNITQEKIDDLNAVIKVQLKEEDYQDKVENQLKEYRKKASVPGFRKGHVPMGMVKKMVGTNLLVDELNKILSDTLQEYLTNEKLEVLGNPLPKMEDDETIDWENQKEFEFKYEVGLAPSFKVDSLDKLKVDAFKIKVSDKDVQKYVDDLARRYGKMTNPEVAEKDDMVFGKFEELDGEGKVKEGGIANSSVIIINAVTDKNLQKQLVGAKAGDKFIVDPKTVSEHESDQAQAIGVDVNELKNIISKFNYTVEKVNRVIASDLNQELFDKIFGEGAVKSEKEFRDKIAEELNKGLIADSDRKLKADVQDALMDSLKLKLPDTFLKKWIKASNEKPITDEQIEAEYDMYSKSLQWQLIENKIIEANEIKVEFEEVIDYTKGLLTQQMQSMGMPANDDEQLTQTAQSVLQNQEEARKIYGMLYDSKLMDLYKSTCKLKEKQVSLEEFEKLLAKQK
;
A
#
# COMPACT_ATOMS: atom_id res chain seq x y z
N MET A 1 20.38 0.81 40.04
CA MET A 1 20.18 1.30 38.66
C MET A 1 19.87 2.79 38.65
N ASN A 2 20.45 3.54 37.70
CA ASN A 2 20.16 4.96 37.48
C ASN A 2 19.90 5.21 35.99
N ILE A 3 18.82 5.92 35.67
CA ILE A 3 18.47 6.26 34.29
C ILE A 3 18.32 7.78 34.18
N THR A 4 18.95 8.36 33.16
CA THR A 4 18.92 9.81 32.93
C THR A 4 18.69 10.10 31.44
N GLN A 5 17.99 11.18 31.17
CA GLN A 5 17.78 11.70 29.81
C GLN A 5 18.61 12.96 29.61
N GLU A 6 19.45 12.96 28.60
CA GLU A 6 20.17 14.13 28.10
C GLU A 6 19.46 14.63 26.83
N LYS A 7 18.81 15.79 26.92
CA LYS A 7 18.15 16.41 25.77
C LYS A 7 19.21 17.03 24.84
N ILE A 8 19.25 16.60 23.58
CA ILE A 8 20.12 17.21 22.56
C ILE A 8 19.40 18.41 21.95
N ASP A 9 18.17 18.19 21.46
CA ASP A 9 17.29 19.21 20.92
C ASP A 9 15.82 18.80 21.15
N ASP A 10 14.86 19.48 20.50
CA ASP A 10 13.43 19.18 20.68
C ASP A 10 12.99 17.84 20.08
N LEU A 11 13.77 17.25 19.18
CA LEU A 11 13.47 16.02 18.44
C LEU A 11 14.45 14.88 18.76
N ASN A 12 15.53 15.14 19.50
CA ASN A 12 16.57 14.15 19.79
C ASN A 12 16.98 14.19 21.26
N ALA A 13 17.12 13.00 21.85
CA ALA A 13 17.68 12.85 23.19
C ALA A 13 18.60 11.62 23.27
N VAL A 14 19.45 11.59 24.29
CA VAL A 14 20.24 10.42 24.68
C VAL A 14 19.76 9.93 26.04
N ILE A 15 19.35 8.68 26.12
CA ILE A 15 19.02 8.03 27.38
C ILE A 15 20.26 7.26 27.85
N LYS A 16 20.71 7.55 29.08
CA LYS A 16 21.83 6.87 29.72
C LYS A 16 21.30 5.95 30.80
N VAL A 17 21.66 4.67 30.72
CA VAL A 17 21.32 3.67 31.71
C VAL A 17 22.60 3.20 32.39
N GLN A 18 22.69 3.47 33.69
CA GLN A 18 23.81 3.05 34.54
C GLN A 18 23.36 1.86 35.40
N LEU A 19 24.05 0.74 35.22
CA LEU A 19 23.84 -0.52 35.92
C LEU A 19 25.02 -0.79 36.85
N LYS A 20 24.72 -1.16 38.09
CA LYS A 20 25.70 -1.61 39.09
C LYS A 20 25.58 -3.11 39.27
N GLU A 21 26.62 -3.73 39.84
CA GLU A 21 26.68 -5.18 40.08
C GLU A 21 25.42 -5.72 40.78
N GLU A 22 24.91 -4.99 41.77
CA GLU A 22 23.69 -5.32 42.52
C GLU A 22 22.43 -5.44 41.64
N ASP A 23 22.39 -4.78 40.48
CA ASP A 23 21.21 -4.76 39.59
C ASP A 23 21.07 -6.07 38.78
N TYR A 24 22.17 -6.80 38.54
CA TYR A 24 22.20 -7.98 37.66
C TYR A 24 22.82 -9.24 38.28
N GLN A 25 23.67 -9.13 39.30
CA GLN A 25 24.46 -10.25 39.82
C GLN A 25 23.60 -11.45 40.21
N ASP A 26 22.54 -11.24 40.99
CA ASP A 26 21.68 -12.33 41.46
C ASP A 26 21.02 -13.09 40.30
N LYS A 27 20.61 -12.37 39.25
CA LYS A 27 19.98 -12.97 38.07
C LYS A 27 21.00 -13.78 37.27
N VAL A 28 22.19 -13.23 37.04
CA VAL A 28 23.30 -13.93 36.36
C VAL A 28 23.72 -15.18 37.14
N GLU A 29 23.83 -15.10 38.46
CA GLU A 29 24.14 -16.25 39.31
C GLU A 29 23.08 -17.36 39.22
N ASN A 30 21.81 -16.97 39.16
CA ASN A 30 20.71 -17.92 38.99
C ASN A 30 20.76 -18.61 37.62
N GLN A 31 21.02 -17.85 36.55
CA GLN A 31 21.23 -18.40 35.21
C GLN A 31 22.43 -19.37 35.16
N LEU A 32 23.54 -19.03 35.82
CA LEU A 32 24.72 -19.90 35.93
C LEU A 32 24.42 -21.20 36.69
N LYS A 33 23.64 -21.13 37.78
CA LYS A 33 23.18 -22.32 38.52
C LYS A 33 22.30 -23.22 37.65
N GLU A 34 21.37 -22.63 36.89
CA GLU A 34 20.49 -23.37 35.97
C GLU A 34 21.27 -24.01 34.82
N TYR A 35 22.21 -23.27 34.21
CA TYR A 35 23.09 -23.81 33.18
C TYR A 35 23.92 -24.97 33.72
N ARG A 36 24.53 -24.82 34.90
CA ARG A 36 25.34 -25.88 35.54
C ARG A 36 24.56 -27.17 35.75
N LYS A 37 23.28 -27.10 36.14
CA LYS A 37 22.41 -28.29 36.29
C LYS A 37 22.20 -29.03 34.97
N LYS A 38 22.18 -28.31 33.85
CA LYS A 38 21.91 -28.86 32.50
C LYS A 38 23.18 -29.22 31.73
N ALA A 39 24.30 -28.57 32.01
CA ALA A 39 25.54 -28.69 31.28
C ALA A 39 26.14 -30.11 31.35
N SER A 40 26.58 -30.60 30.20
CA SER A 40 27.37 -31.83 30.05
C SER A 40 28.78 -31.44 29.64
N VAL A 41 29.75 -31.62 30.54
CA VAL A 41 31.16 -31.25 30.32
C VAL A 41 32.02 -32.51 30.46
N PRO A 42 32.89 -32.83 29.48
CA PRO A 42 33.77 -34.00 29.56
C PRO A 42 34.56 -34.04 30.87
N GLY A 43 34.55 -35.20 31.54
CA GLY A 43 35.22 -35.40 32.83
C GLY A 43 34.40 -35.05 34.08
N PHE A 44 33.22 -34.41 33.93
CA PHE A 44 32.33 -34.09 35.05
C PHE A 44 30.95 -34.72 34.90
N ARG A 45 30.40 -35.23 36.01
CA ARG A 45 29.00 -35.66 36.05
C ARG A 45 28.09 -34.43 35.91
N LYS A 46 26.99 -34.56 35.16
CA LYS A 46 25.97 -33.51 34.99
C LYS A 46 25.61 -32.87 36.34
N GLY A 47 25.65 -31.53 36.43
CA GLY A 47 25.43 -30.77 37.67
C GLY A 47 26.65 -30.59 38.59
N HIS A 48 27.73 -31.35 38.41
CA HIS A 48 28.93 -31.32 39.28
C HIS A 48 30.13 -30.57 38.68
N VAL A 49 29.93 -29.86 37.57
CA VAL A 49 30.95 -28.96 37.02
C VAL A 49 31.23 -27.82 38.03
N PRO A 50 32.49 -27.52 38.37
CA PRO A 50 32.83 -26.40 39.25
C PRO A 50 32.34 -25.07 38.68
N MET A 51 31.80 -24.21 39.56
CA MET A 51 31.18 -22.94 39.12
C MET A 51 32.17 -22.02 38.39
N GLY A 52 33.43 -22.00 38.79
CA GLY A 52 34.46 -21.23 38.10
C GLY A 52 34.69 -21.68 36.64
N MET A 53 34.53 -22.99 36.35
CA MET A 53 34.63 -23.51 34.99
C MET A 53 33.38 -23.13 34.17
N VAL A 54 32.20 -23.20 34.77
CA VAL A 54 30.95 -22.75 34.14
C VAL A 54 31.00 -21.25 33.80
N LYS A 55 31.46 -20.42 34.74
CA LYS A 55 31.63 -18.97 34.53
C LYS A 55 32.58 -18.66 33.37
N LYS A 56 33.67 -19.42 33.22
CA LYS A 56 34.58 -19.29 32.07
C LYS A 56 33.97 -19.72 30.73
N MET A 57 33.06 -20.70 30.74
CA MET A 57 32.46 -21.23 29.50
C MET A 57 31.32 -20.34 28.97
N VAL A 58 30.47 -19.80 29.86
CA VAL A 58 29.24 -19.09 29.45
C VAL A 58 28.96 -17.82 30.24
N GLY A 59 29.80 -17.45 31.21
CA GLY A 59 29.52 -16.33 32.12
C GLY A 59 29.37 -15.00 31.40
N THR A 60 30.24 -14.71 30.44
CA THR A 60 30.16 -13.48 29.62
C THR A 60 28.87 -13.42 28.81
N ASN A 61 28.51 -14.52 28.13
CA ASN A 61 27.30 -14.53 27.30
C ASN A 61 26.04 -14.35 28.17
N LEU A 62 25.94 -15.06 29.29
CA LEU A 62 24.81 -14.91 30.22
C LEU A 62 24.74 -13.52 30.84
N LEU A 63 25.89 -12.91 31.14
CA LEU A 63 25.96 -11.52 31.59
C LEU A 63 25.42 -10.57 30.51
N VAL A 64 25.90 -10.68 29.27
CA VAL A 64 25.45 -9.85 28.14
C VAL A 64 23.95 -10.02 27.89
N ASP A 65 23.45 -11.25 27.88
CA ASP A 65 22.04 -11.56 27.68
C ASP A 65 21.15 -10.96 28.79
N GLU A 66 21.57 -11.09 30.05
CA GLU A 66 20.83 -10.52 31.19
C GLU A 66 20.87 -8.99 31.18
N LEU A 67 22.02 -8.38 30.86
CA LEU A 67 22.13 -6.93 30.73
C LEU A 67 21.24 -6.42 29.60
N ASN A 68 21.25 -7.04 28.42
CA ASN A 68 20.37 -6.67 27.30
C ASN A 68 18.88 -6.74 27.69
N LYS A 69 18.50 -7.78 28.43
CA LYS A 69 17.13 -7.90 28.93
C LYS A 69 16.77 -6.77 29.91
N ILE A 70 17.62 -6.54 30.91
CA ILE A 70 17.41 -5.44 31.88
C ILE A 70 17.33 -4.10 31.17
N LEU A 71 18.20 -3.86 30.19
CA LEU A 71 18.23 -2.62 29.40
C LEU A 71 16.94 -2.43 28.61
N SER A 72 16.47 -3.45 27.90
CA SER A 72 15.21 -3.38 27.14
C SER A 72 14.01 -3.11 28.04
N ASP A 73 13.90 -3.82 29.16
CA ASP A 73 12.78 -3.67 30.11
C ASP A 73 12.80 -2.26 30.73
N THR A 74 13.97 -1.82 31.21
CA THR A 74 14.16 -0.50 31.85
C THR A 74 13.90 0.64 30.87
N LEU A 75 14.39 0.54 29.65
CA LEU A 75 14.22 1.56 28.63
C LEU A 75 12.74 1.70 28.26
N GLN A 76 12.04 0.58 28.03
CA GLN A 76 10.62 0.57 27.73
C GLN A 76 9.80 1.17 28.88
N GLU A 77 10.11 0.80 30.12
CA GLU A 77 9.46 1.33 31.32
C GLU A 77 9.67 2.84 31.45
N TYR A 78 10.90 3.32 31.25
CA TYR A 78 11.22 4.75 31.30
C TYR A 78 10.48 5.56 30.24
N LEU A 79 10.50 5.12 28.98
CA LEU A 79 9.77 5.77 27.89
C LEU A 79 8.27 5.85 28.18
N THR A 80 7.70 4.80 28.79
CA THR A 80 6.28 4.75 29.16
C THR A 80 5.96 5.69 30.34
N ASN A 81 6.75 5.64 31.40
CA ASN A 81 6.53 6.44 32.62
C ASN A 81 6.69 7.94 32.37
N GLU A 82 7.69 8.33 31.58
CA GLU A 82 7.92 9.72 31.17
C GLU A 82 7.01 10.15 30.01
N LYS A 83 6.21 9.24 29.45
CA LYS A 83 5.31 9.45 28.31
C LYS A 83 6.03 10.10 27.12
N LEU A 84 7.25 9.62 26.85
CA LEU A 84 8.04 10.09 25.73
C LEU A 84 7.47 9.48 24.44
N GLU A 85 6.94 10.35 23.57
CA GLU A 85 6.51 9.97 22.24
C GLU A 85 7.75 9.74 21.36
N VAL A 86 8.26 8.50 21.34
CA VAL A 86 9.41 8.12 20.51
C VAL A 86 8.98 7.69 19.11
N LEU A 87 9.78 8.05 18.11
CA LEU A 87 9.63 7.60 16.73
C LEU A 87 10.56 6.42 16.50
N GLY A 88 10.02 5.23 16.28
CA GLY A 88 10.83 4.01 16.15
C GLY A 88 11.41 3.51 17.48
N ASN A 89 12.38 2.61 17.39
CA ASN A 89 13.04 2.00 18.55
C ASN A 89 14.34 2.74 18.88
N PRO A 90 14.69 2.91 20.17
CA PRO A 90 15.97 3.48 20.57
C PRO A 90 17.17 2.76 19.94
N LEU A 91 18.17 3.52 19.51
CA LEU A 91 19.38 2.97 18.90
C LEU A 91 20.54 3.05 19.91
N PRO A 92 21.33 1.99 20.09
CA PRO A 92 22.53 2.06 20.91
C PRO A 92 23.51 3.07 20.32
N LYS A 93 24.03 3.97 21.15
CA LYS A 93 25.05 4.95 20.79
C LYS A 93 26.38 4.47 21.35
N MET A 94 27.22 3.90 20.50
CA MET A 94 28.59 3.53 20.85
C MET A 94 29.51 4.72 20.61
N GLU A 95 30.38 5.02 21.58
CA GLU A 95 31.54 5.90 21.35
C GLU A 95 32.71 5.04 20.85
N ASP A 96 33.45 5.52 19.85
CA ASP A 96 34.50 4.74 19.15
C ASP A 96 35.64 4.25 20.09
N ASP A 97 35.76 4.83 21.28
CA ASP A 97 36.81 4.55 22.27
C ASP A 97 36.32 3.76 23.52
N GLU A 98 35.02 3.43 23.63
CA GLU A 98 34.49 2.69 24.77
C GLU A 98 34.73 1.17 24.62
N THR A 99 35.79 0.64 25.25
CA THR A 99 36.00 -0.81 25.38
C THR A 99 35.41 -1.32 26.70
N ILE A 100 34.44 -2.25 26.62
CA ILE A 100 33.81 -2.87 27.79
C ILE A 100 34.63 -4.08 28.23
N ASP A 101 35.09 -4.09 29.48
CA ASP A 101 35.75 -5.25 30.10
C ASP A 101 34.69 -6.16 30.74
N TRP A 102 34.15 -7.08 29.95
CA TRP A 102 33.11 -8.01 30.42
C TRP A 102 33.55 -8.96 31.55
N GLU A 103 34.85 -9.08 31.84
CA GLU A 103 35.35 -9.99 32.88
C GLU A 103 35.51 -9.30 34.24
N ASN A 104 35.98 -8.05 34.26
CA ASN A 104 36.33 -7.34 35.50
C ASN A 104 35.46 -6.11 35.77
N GLN A 105 34.72 -5.60 34.78
CA GLN A 105 33.84 -4.46 34.94
C GLN A 105 32.59 -4.83 35.75
N LYS A 106 32.25 -3.99 36.72
CA LYS A 106 31.13 -4.17 37.65
C LYS A 106 30.04 -3.10 37.51
N GLU A 107 30.37 -2.01 36.82
CA GLU A 107 29.45 -0.92 36.53
C GLU A 107 29.45 -0.70 35.03
N PHE A 108 28.26 -0.71 34.43
CA PHE A 108 28.08 -0.51 33.00
C PHE A 108 27.25 0.73 32.76
N GLU A 109 27.66 1.54 31.79
CA GLU A 109 26.86 2.64 31.26
C GLU A 109 26.53 2.34 29.80
N PHE A 110 25.25 2.40 29.46
CA PHE A 110 24.78 2.24 28.09
C PHE A 110 24.03 3.51 27.67
N LYS A 111 24.35 4.00 26.47
CA LYS A 111 23.75 5.20 25.90
C LYS A 111 22.87 4.80 24.72
N TYR A 112 21.67 5.37 24.65
CA TYR A 112 20.72 5.15 23.55
C TYR A 112 20.29 6.48 22.96
N GLU A 113 20.46 6.65 21.65
CA GLU A 113 19.88 7.76 20.89
C GLU A 113 18.39 7.47 20.66
N VAL A 114 17.54 8.48 20.88
CA VAL A 114 16.10 8.40 20.60
C VAL A 114 15.65 9.60 19.77
N GLY A 115 14.88 9.31 18.73
CA GLY A 115 14.09 10.31 18.01
C GLY A 115 12.75 10.52 18.70
N LEU A 116 12.43 11.77 19.01
CA LEU A 116 11.18 12.19 19.63
C LEU A 116 10.23 12.75 18.57
N ALA A 117 8.94 12.48 18.74
CA ALA A 117 7.90 13.12 17.97
C ALA A 117 7.87 14.63 18.28
N PRO A 118 7.68 15.49 17.25
CA PRO A 118 7.51 16.91 17.49
C PRO A 118 6.31 17.18 18.39
N SER A 119 6.43 18.14 19.31
CA SER A 119 5.27 18.66 20.03
C SER A 119 4.54 19.66 19.13
N PHE A 120 3.29 19.35 18.78
CA PHE A 120 2.43 20.25 18.00
C PHE A 120 0.98 20.14 18.46
N LYS A 121 0.18 21.10 18.00
CA LYS A 121 -1.28 21.07 18.12
C LYS A 121 -1.85 21.22 16.73
N VAL A 122 -2.89 20.46 16.43
CA VAL A 122 -3.64 20.64 15.21
C VAL A 122 -4.59 21.82 15.43
N ASP A 123 -4.43 22.88 14.63
CA ASP A 123 -5.36 24.00 14.65
C ASP A 123 -6.79 23.51 14.42
N SER A 124 -7.77 24.25 14.94
CA SER A 124 -9.18 23.89 14.81
C SER A 124 -9.57 23.65 13.34
N LEU A 125 -10.06 22.44 13.05
CA LEU A 125 -10.46 21.99 11.71
C LEU A 125 -11.50 22.93 11.08
N ASP A 126 -12.28 23.63 11.89
CA ASP A 126 -13.27 24.63 11.48
C ASP A 126 -12.68 25.84 10.75
N LYS A 127 -11.36 26.06 10.81
CA LYS A 127 -10.67 27.11 10.05
C LYS A 127 -10.17 26.61 8.70
N LEU A 128 -10.04 25.30 8.53
CA LEU A 128 -9.54 24.68 7.31
C LEU A 128 -10.58 24.80 6.20
N LYS A 129 -10.19 25.47 5.10
CA LYS A 129 -11.03 25.65 3.92
C LYS A 129 -10.59 24.68 2.85
N VAL A 130 -11.41 23.68 2.57
CA VAL A 130 -11.15 22.63 1.59
C VAL A 130 -12.31 22.54 0.61
N ASP A 131 -12.02 22.14 -0.62
CA ASP A 131 -13.04 21.98 -1.65
C ASP A 131 -13.74 20.61 -1.48
N ALA A 132 -15.07 20.59 -1.58
CA ALA A 132 -15.86 19.36 -1.61
C ALA A 132 -16.53 19.25 -2.98
N PHE A 133 -16.26 18.18 -3.72
CA PHE A 133 -16.69 18.07 -5.12
C PHE A 133 -18.01 17.32 -5.23
N LYS A 134 -18.99 17.94 -5.86
CA LYS A 134 -20.24 17.27 -6.27
C LYS A 134 -20.17 16.96 -7.75
N ILE A 135 -19.90 15.70 -8.06
CA ILE A 135 -19.69 15.27 -9.45
C ILE A 135 -21.05 15.02 -10.09
N LYS A 136 -21.33 15.72 -11.19
CA LYS A 136 -22.58 15.58 -11.94
C LYS A 136 -22.41 14.50 -13.00
N VAL A 137 -23.12 13.38 -12.81
CA VAL A 137 -23.28 12.35 -13.84
C VAL A 137 -24.29 12.84 -14.89
N SER A 138 -23.87 12.87 -16.16
CA SER A 138 -24.76 13.18 -17.28
C SER A 138 -25.33 11.91 -17.90
N ASP A 139 -26.43 12.03 -18.65
CA ASP A 139 -27.01 10.90 -19.39
C ASP A 139 -26.01 10.28 -20.38
N LYS A 140 -25.07 11.09 -20.89
CA LYS A 140 -23.97 10.64 -21.76
C LYS A 140 -23.01 9.73 -21.01
N ASP A 141 -22.71 10.04 -19.75
CA ASP A 141 -21.83 9.21 -18.91
C ASP A 141 -22.49 7.87 -18.60
N VAL A 142 -23.80 7.90 -18.27
CA VAL A 142 -24.60 6.68 -18.08
C VAL A 142 -24.63 5.85 -19.37
N GLN A 143 -24.89 6.48 -20.52
CA GLN A 143 -24.91 5.78 -21.80
C GLN A 143 -23.56 5.13 -22.11
N LYS A 144 -22.45 5.84 -21.87
CA LYS A 144 -21.10 5.29 -22.08
C LYS A 144 -20.88 4.04 -21.24
N TYR A 145 -21.26 4.08 -19.96
CA TYR A 145 -21.16 2.91 -19.07
C TYR A 145 -22.08 1.76 -19.51
N VAL A 146 -23.29 2.07 -19.95
CA VAL A 146 -24.22 1.07 -20.52
C VAL A 146 -23.61 0.40 -21.75
N ASP A 147 -23.03 1.17 -22.67
CA ASP A 147 -22.38 0.66 -23.88
C ASP A 147 -21.17 -0.21 -23.55
N ASP A 148 -20.37 0.21 -22.58
CA ASP A 148 -19.20 -0.55 -22.12
C ASP A 148 -19.61 -1.88 -21.45
N LEU A 149 -20.66 -1.88 -20.63
CA LEU A 149 -21.23 -3.10 -20.05
C LEU A 149 -21.80 -4.02 -21.13
N ALA A 150 -22.58 -3.48 -22.05
CA ALA A 150 -23.14 -4.25 -23.17
C ALA A 150 -22.03 -4.88 -24.03
N ARG A 151 -20.91 -4.17 -24.25
CA ARG A 151 -19.73 -4.72 -24.93
C ARG A 151 -19.04 -5.81 -24.10
N ARG A 152 -18.83 -5.62 -22.80
CA ARG A 152 -18.18 -6.61 -21.91
C ARG A 152 -18.93 -7.93 -21.84
N TYR A 153 -20.26 -7.88 -21.82
CA TYR A 153 -21.12 -9.07 -21.85
C TYR A 153 -21.58 -9.45 -23.26
N GLY A 154 -20.99 -8.81 -24.28
CA GLY A 154 -21.25 -9.09 -25.69
C GLY A 154 -20.71 -10.45 -26.12
N LYS A 155 -21.12 -10.87 -27.32
CA LYS A 155 -20.67 -12.13 -27.93
C LYS A 155 -19.53 -11.86 -28.90
N MET A 156 -18.44 -12.59 -28.75
CA MET A 156 -17.35 -12.54 -29.73
C MET A 156 -17.75 -13.31 -31.00
N THR A 157 -17.59 -12.66 -32.15
CA THR A 157 -17.83 -13.22 -33.48
C THR A 157 -16.63 -12.99 -34.37
N ASN A 158 -16.60 -13.65 -35.53
CA ASN A 158 -15.47 -13.63 -36.44
C ASN A 158 -15.91 -13.29 -37.86
N PRO A 159 -16.19 -12.00 -38.14
CA PRO A 159 -16.53 -11.57 -39.48
C PRO A 159 -15.34 -11.71 -40.43
N GLU A 160 -15.61 -11.78 -41.73
CA GLU A 160 -14.56 -11.86 -42.75
C GLU A 160 -13.85 -10.52 -42.98
N VAL A 161 -14.51 -9.41 -42.65
CA VAL A 161 -14.07 -8.04 -42.94
C VAL A 161 -14.09 -7.21 -41.67
N ALA A 162 -12.97 -6.56 -41.37
CA ALA A 162 -12.82 -5.72 -40.20
C ALA A 162 -13.54 -4.36 -40.35
N GLU A 163 -14.14 -3.90 -39.25
CA GLU A 163 -14.71 -2.57 -39.09
C GLU A 163 -13.96 -1.76 -38.02
N LYS A 164 -14.32 -0.49 -37.86
CA LYS A 164 -13.59 0.47 -37.01
C LYS A 164 -13.42 0.03 -35.55
N ASP A 165 -14.38 -0.67 -34.98
CA ASP A 165 -14.38 -1.11 -33.57
C ASP A 165 -13.95 -2.57 -33.40
N ASP A 166 -13.46 -3.22 -34.47
CA ASP A 166 -13.01 -4.60 -34.41
C ASP A 166 -11.58 -4.73 -33.89
N MET A 167 -11.30 -5.95 -33.46
CA MET A 167 -9.98 -6.42 -33.06
C MET A 167 -9.45 -7.33 -34.14
N VAL A 168 -8.28 -7.03 -34.67
CA VAL A 168 -7.63 -7.85 -35.69
C VAL A 168 -6.53 -8.64 -35.01
N PHE A 169 -6.61 -9.95 -35.00
CA PHE A 169 -5.56 -10.84 -34.53
C PHE A 169 -4.66 -11.25 -35.68
N GLY A 170 -3.35 -11.29 -35.44
CA GLY A 170 -2.37 -11.51 -36.47
C GLY A 170 -0.96 -11.57 -35.94
N LYS A 171 -0.02 -11.77 -36.87
CA LYS A 171 1.39 -11.97 -36.57
C LYS A 171 2.21 -10.75 -36.98
N PHE A 172 2.94 -10.20 -36.03
CA PHE A 172 4.00 -9.22 -36.23
C PHE A 172 5.31 -9.92 -36.60
N GLU A 173 5.99 -9.41 -37.61
CA GLU A 173 7.32 -9.86 -38.04
C GLU A 173 8.21 -8.65 -38.31
N GLU A 174 9.34 -8.52 -37.61
CA GLU A 174 10.25 -7.38 -37.73
C GLU A 174 10.78 -7.26 -39.18
N LEU A 175 10.77 -6.05 -39.72
CA LEU A 175 11.31 -5.74 -41.04
C LEU A 175 12.74 -5.18 -40.93
N ASP A 176 13.56 -5.49 -41.92
CA ASP A 176 14.86 -4.86 -42.13
C ASP A 176 14.73 -3.46 -42.77
N GLY A 177 15.87 -2.77 -42.95
CA GLY A 177 15.92 -1.45 -43.59
C GLY A 177 15.51 -1.43 -45.08
N GLU A 178 15.35 -2.60 -45.70
CA GLU A 178 14.89 -2.76 -47.09
C GLU A 178 13.40 -3.15 -47.16
N GLY A 179 12.72 -3.35 -46.02
CA GLY A 179 11.31 -3.72 -45.94
C GLY A 179 11.03 -5.21 -46.10
N LYS A 180 12.04 -6.08 -45.93
CA LYS A 180 11.86 -7.55 -45.90
C LYS A 180 11.84 -8.05 -44.47
N VAL A 181 11.21 -9.22 -44.24
CA VAL A 181 11.23 -9.87 -42.91
C VAL A 181 12.67 -10.19 -42.53
N LYS A 182 13.10 -9.67 -41.38
CA LYS A 182 14.45 -9.81 -40.85
C LYS A 182 14.65 -11.22 -40.30
N GLU A 183 15.63 -11.94 -40.82
CA GLU A 183 15.96 -13.28 -40.36
C GLU A 183 16.48 -13.23 -38.91
N GLY A 184 15.83 -13.97 -38.00
CA GLY A 184 16.09 -13.90 -36.55
C GLY A 184 15.59 -12.61 -35.86
N GLY A 185 14.76 -11.81 -36.55
CA GLY A 185 14.10 -10.64 -35.97
C GLY A 185 12.94 -11.00 -35.02
N ILE A 186 12.37 -9.98 -34.39
CA ILE A 186 11.26 -10.14 -33.43
C ILE A 186 10.00 -10.61 -34.17
N ALA A 187 9.32 -11.63 -33.64
CA ALA A 187 8.04 -12.09 -34.14
C ALA A 187 7.09 -12.45 -32.99
N ASN A 188 5.85 -11.98 -33.07
CA ASN A 188 4.83 -12.23 -32.04
C ASN A 188 3.43 -12.22 -32.65
N SER A 189 2.54 -13.08 -32.15
CA SER A 189 1.12 -13.03 -32.55
C SER A 189 0.33 -12.31 -31.46
N SER A 190 -0.37 -11.24 -31.86
CA SER A 190 -1.11 -10.40 -30.94
C SER A 190 -2.32 -9.76 -31.62
N VAL A 191 -3.09 -8.99 -30.86
CA VAL A 191 -4.28 -8.28 -31.32
C VAL A 191 -3.96 -6.81 -31.52
N ILE A 192 -4.39 -6.25 -32.64
CA ILE A 192 -4.54 -4.80 -32.82
C ILE A 192 -6.00 -4.43 -32.64
N ILE A 193 -6.30 -3.54 -31.70
CA ILE A 193 -7.62 -2.94 -31.54
C ILE A 193 -7.69 -1.71 -32.45
N ILE A 194 -8.49 -1.75 -33.51
CA ILE A 194 -8.43 -0.74 -34.60
C ILE A 194 -8.66 0.68 -34.06
N ASN A 195 -9.58 0.86 -33.11
CA ASN A 195 -9.88 2.17 -32.54
C ASN A 195 -8.83 2.70 -31.55
N ALA A 196 -7.91 1.85 -31.05
CA ALA A 196 -6.81 2.23 -30.16
C ALA A 196 -5.54 2.64 -30.93
N VAL A 197 -5.47 2.35 -32.23
CA VAL A 197 -4.35 2.74 -33.10
C VAL A 197 -4.27 4.26 -33.19
N THR A 198 -3.09 4.81 -32.87
CA THR A 198 -2.84 6.26 -32.87
C THR A 198 -2.48 6.79 -34.27
N ASP A 199 -1.93 5.94 -35.15
CA ASP A 199 -1.74 6.27 -36.56
C ASP A 199 -3.07 6.15 -37.34
N LYS A 200 -3.64 7.32 -37.70
CA LYS A 200 -4.88 7.43 -38.46
C LYS A 200 -4.82 6.78 -39.85
N ASN A 201 -3.63 6.68 -40.45
CA ASN A 201 -3.48 6.02 -41.75
C ASN A 201 -3.58 4.50 -41.59
N LEU A 202 -2.83 3.94 -40.63
CA LEU A 202 -2.93 2.53 -40.30
C LEU A 202 -4.35 2.13 -39.88
N GLN A 203 -5.00 2.94 -39.03
CA GLN A 203 -6.38 2.72 -38.63
C GLN A 203 -7.33 2.62 -39.83
N LYS A 204 -7.21 3.51 -40.82
CA LYS A 204 -8.03 3.47 -42.05
C LYS A 204 -7.73 2.25 -42.92
N GLN A 205 -6.48 1.79 -42.94
CA GLN A 205 -6.06 0.61 -43.71
C GLN A 205 -6.59 -0.68 -43.08
N LEU A 206 -6.62 -0.76 -41.74
CA LEU A 206 -7.14 -1.91 -41.02
C LEU A 206 -8.67 -2.03 -41.14
N VAL A 207 -9.39 -0.92 -41.34
CA VAL A 207 -10.81 -0.98 -41.70
C VAL A 207 -10.96 -1.56 -43.10
N GLY A 208 -11.69 -2.67 -43.21
CA GLY A 208 -11.81 -3.45 -44.44
C GLY A 208 -10.83 -4.62 -44.55
N ALA A 209 -9.91 -4.77 -43.59
CA ALA A 209 -8.94 -5.86 -43.60
C ALA A 209 -9.59 -7.24 -43.46
N LYS A 210 -8.98 -8.24 -44.09
CA LYS A 210 -9.37 -9.64 -44.06
C LYS A 210 -8.21 -10.53 -43.65
N ALA A 211 -8.51 -11.79 -43.32
CA ALA A 211 -7.47 -12.80 -43.10
C ALA A 211 -6.55 -12.92 -44.33
N GLY A 212 -5.24 -12.86 -44.08
CA GLY A 212 -4.18 -12.87 -45.09
C GLY A 212 -3.66 -11.50 -45.50
N ASP A 213 -4.36 -10.40 -45.18
CA ASP A 213 -3.91 -9.05 -45.50
C ASP A 213 -2.66 -8.67 -44.68
N LYS A 214 -1.79 -7.87 -45.28
CA LYS A 214 -0.51 -7.47 -44.70
C LYS A 214 -0.39 -5.96 -44.59
N PHE A 215 0.02 -5.49 -43.42
CA PHE A 215 0.17 -4.07 -43.12
C PHE A 215 1.57 -3.80 -42.58
N ILE A 216 2.16 -2.68 -42.98
CA ILE A 216 3.40 -2.21 -42.35
C ILE A 216 2.99 -1.39 -41.13
N VAL A 217 3.36 -1.87 -39.95
CA VAL A 217 2.97 -1.31 -38.66
C VAL A 217 4.21 -0.80 -37.93
N ASP A 218 4.11 0.41 -37.39
CA ASP A 218 5.04 0.87 -36.36
C ASP A 218 4.47 0.44 -35.00
N PRO A 219 5.18 -0.40 -34.22
CA PRO A 219 4.69 -0.88 -32.94
C PRO A 219 4.37 0.25 -31.96
N LYS A 220 5.01 1.43 -32.09
CA LYS A 220 4.73 2.60 -31.24
C LYS A 220 3.41 3.29 -31.55
N THR A 221 2.72 2.86 -32.60
CA THR A 221 1.47 3.47 -33.07
C THR A 221 0.23 2.60 -32.85
N VAL A 222 0.39 1.39 -32.32
CA VAL A 222 -0.72 0.43 -32.16
C VAL A 222 -1.62 0.72 -30.95
N SER A 223 -1.14 1.51 -29.98
CA SER A 223 -1.89 1.95 -28.78
C SER A 223 -1.32 3.29 -28.27
N GLU A 224 -2.05 3.98 -27.40
CA GLU A 224 -1.58 5.16 -26.64
C GLU A 224 -0.63 4.78 -25.49
N HIS A 225 -0.68 3.53 -25.01
CA HIS A 225 0.10 3.07 -23.85
C HIS A 225 1.33 2.24 -24.25
N GLU A 226 2.51 2.57 -23.70
CA GLU A 226 3.77 1.86 -24.01
C GLU A 226 3.72 0.37 -23.62
N SER A 227 2.94 -0.01 -22.59
CA SER A 227 2.74 -1.40 -22.18
C SER A 227 2.11 -2.24 -23.29
N ASP A 228 1.07 -1.70 -23.92
CA ASP A 228 0.32 -2.41 -24.96
C ASP A 228 1.15 -2.51 -26.24
N GLN A 229 1.91 -1.45 -26.55
CA GLN A 229 2.85 -1.42 -27.68
C GLN A 229 3.93 -2.49 -27.54
N ALA A 230 4.51 -2.65 -26.35
CA ALA A 230 5.53 -3.65 -26.07
C ALA A 230 4.94 -5.08 -26.12
N GLN A 231 3.76 -5.27 -25.53
CA GLN A 231 3.03 -6.53 -25.56
C GLN A 231 2.63 -6.94 -26.99
N ALA A 232 2.31 -5.99 -27.87
CA ALA A 232 1.95 -6.27 -29.26
C ALA A 232 3.06 -7.04 -30.01
N ILE A 233 4.33 -6.69 -29.78
CA ILE A 233 5.49 -7.35 -30.39
C ILE A 233 6.22 -8.34 -29.46
N GLY A 234 5.72 -8.55 -28.23
CA GLY A 234 6.22 -9.56 -27.31
C GLY A 234 7.55 -9.21 -26.64
N VAL A 235 7.79 -7.93 -26.35
CA VAL A 235 9.01 -7.43 -25.70
C VAL A 235 8.70 -6.67 -24.41
N ASP A 236 9.71 -6.38 -23.61
CA ASP A 236 9.58 -5.51 -22.45
C ASP A 236 9.52 -4.02 -22.86
N VAL A 237 8.83 -3.20 -22.05
CA VAL A 237 8.67 -1.74 -22.30
C VAL A 237 10.01 -1.02 -22.46
N ASN A 238 11.04 -1.46 -21.74
CA ASN A 238 12.39 -0.89 -21.85
C ASN A 238 13.07 -1.22 -23.19
N GLU A 239 12.78 -2.38 -23.76
CA GLU A 239 13.34 -2.83 -25.04
C GLU A 239 12.67 -2.13 -26.22
N LEU A 240 11.37 -1.84 -26.12
CA LEU A 240 10.59 -1.12 -27.13
C LEU A 240 11.23 0.22 -27.54
N LYS A 241 11.88 0.93 -26.61
CA LYS A 241 12.52 2.23 -26.87
C LYS A 241 13.65 2.12 -27.90
N ASN A 242 14.38 1.00 -27.88
CA ASN A 242 15.50 0.73 -28.78
C ASN A 242 15.06 0.15 -30.13
N ILE A 243 13.79 -0.25 -30.25
CA ILE A 243 13.22 -0.76 -31.50
C ILE A 243 12.77 0.43 -32.35
N ILE A 244 13.42 0.58 -33.49
CA ILE A 244 13.11 1.60 -34.52
C ILE A 244 12.55 0.92 -35.79
N SER A 245 12.71 -0.40 -35.90
CA SER A 245 12.24 -1.21 -37.01
C SER A 245 10.71 -1.18 -37.12
N LYS A 246 10.20 -1.20 -38.35
CA LYS A 246 8.79 -1.45 -38.63
C LYS A 246 8.52 -2.95 -38.67
N PHE A 247 7.26 -3.34 -38.58
CA PHE A 247 6.84 -4.74 -38.58
C PHE A 247 5.86 -4.97 -39.72
N ASN A 248 5.95 -6.15 -40.35
CA ASN A 248 4.87 -6.66 -41.17
C ASN A 248 3.86 -7.34 -40.25
N TYR A 249 2.64 -6.81 -40.24
CA TYR A 249 1.52 -7.40 -39.54
C TYR A 249 0.64 -8.17 -40.53
N THR A 250 0.63 -9.50 -40.40
CA THR A 250 -0.23 -10.37 -41.22
C THR A 250 -1.48 -10.72 -40.44
N VAL A 251 -2.64 -10.33 -40.96
CA VAL A 251 -3.93 -10.61 -40.33
C VAL A 251 -4.23 -12.10 -40.42
N GLU A 252 -4.52 -12.72 -39.29
CA GLU A 252 -4.96 -14.11 -39.24
C GLU A 252 -6.47 -14.22 -39.06
N LYS A 253 -7.04 -13.35 -38.22
CA LYS A 253 -8.45 -13.42 -37.83
C LYS A 253 -8.98 -12.05 -37.43
N VAL A 254 -10.21 -11.74 -37.81
CA VAL A 254 -10.95 -10.59 -37.27
C VAL A 254 -11.85 -11.07 -36.13
N ASN A 255 -11.82 -10.37 -35.01
CA ASN A 255 -12.69 -10.57 -33.86
C ASN A 255 -13.58 -9.34 -33.71
N ARG A 256 -14.90 -9.54 -33.70
CA ARG A 256 -15.90 -8.51 -33.45
C ARG A 256 -16.69 -8.82 -32.20
N VAL A 257 -16.76 -7.86 -31.29
CA VAL A 257 -17.65 -7.95 -30.13
C VAL A 257 -19.01 -7.38 -30.54
N ILE A 258 -20.01 -8.24 -30.66
CA ILE A 258 -21.39 -7.80 -30.80
C ILE A 258 -21.90 -7.52 -29.40
N ALA A 259 -22.16 -6.24 -29.10
CA ALA A 259 -22.71 -5.82 -27.82
C ALA A 259 -23.99 -6.58 -27.50
N SER A 260 -24.16 -6.98 -26.24
CA SER A 260 -25.38 -7.63 -25.79
C SER A 260 -26.56 -6.67 -25.93
N ASP A 261 -27.70 -7.20 -26.35
CA ASP A 261 -28.96 -6.45 -26.29
C ASP A 261 -29.26 -6.05 -24.85
N LEU A 262 -29.81 -4.84 -24.67
CA LEU A 262 -30.27 -4.34 -23.37
C LEU A 262 -31.59 -5.00 -23.00
N ASN A 263 -31.52 -6.26 -22.56
CA ASN A 263 -32.66 -7.10 -22.25
C ASN A 263 -32.51 -7.78 -20.87
N GLN A 264 -33.52 -8.55 -20.48
CA GLN A 264 -33.56 -9.22 -19.18
C GLN A 264 -32.36 -10.15 -18.94
N GLU A 265 -31.83 -10.81 -19.99
CA GLU A 265 -30.65 -11.69 -19.85
C GLU A 265 -29.41 -10.89 -19.43
N LEU A 266 -29.20 -9.70 -20.00
CA LEU A 266 -28.11 -8.81 -19.59
C LEU A 266 -28.33 -8.25 -18.18
N PHE A 267 -29.56 -7.85 -17.87
CA PHE A 267 -29.91 -7.26 -16.57
C PHE A 267 -29.68 -8.26 -15.43
N ASP A 268 -30.14 -9.50 -15.61
CA ASP A 268 -29.99 -10.56 -14.63
C ASP A 268 -28.51 -10.99 -14.47
N LYS A 269 -27.71 -10.94 -15.54
CA LYS A 269 -26.27 -11.22 -15.46
C LYS A 269 -25.49 -10.18 -14.65
N ILE A 270 -25.89 -8.91 -14.70
CA ILE A 270 -25.17 -7.82 -14.03
C ILE A 270 -25.67 -7.64 -12.60
N PHE A 271 -27.00 -7.63 -12.40
CA PHE A 271 -27.61 -7.27 -11.12
C PHE A 271 -28.25 -8.46 -10.37
N GLY A 272 -28.26 -9.65 -10.97
CA GLY A 272 -28.97 -10.82 -10.44
C GLY A 272 -30.43 -10.90 -10.90
N GLU A 273 -30.98 -12.11 -10.89
CA GLU A 273 -32.34 -12.39 -11.38
C GLU A 273 -33.40 -11.52 -10.70
N GLY A 274 -34.18 -10.79 -11.51
CA GLY A 274 -35.34 -10.03 -11.05
C GLY A 274 -35.01 -8.71 -10.34
N ALA A 275 -33.72 -8.34 -10.24
CA ALA A 275 -33.27 -7.10 -9.61
C ALA A 275 -33.53 -5.84 -10.44
N VAL A 276 -33.70 -6.00 -11.76
CA VAL A 276 -33.97 -4.95 -12.75
C VAL A 276 -34.91 -5.52 -13.81
N LYS A 277 -35.97 -4.79 -14.19
CA LYS A 277 -37.04 -5.29 -15.07
C LYS A 277 -37.20 -4.50 -16.37
N SER A 278 -36.47 -3.40 -16.52
CA SER A 278 -36.54 -2.56 -17.71
C SER A 278 -35.23 -1.84 -17.97
N GLU A 279 -35.03 -1.39 -19.22
CA GLU A 279 -33.86 -0.58 -19.58
C GLU A 279 -33.77 0.71 -18.75
N LYS A 280 -34.92 1.31 -18.41
CA LYS A 280 -34.95 2.48 -17.53
C LYS A 280 -34.42 2.15 -16.14
N GLU A 281 -34.91 1.09 -15.52
CA GLU A 281 -34.42 0.63 -14.21
C GLU A 281 -32.93 0.25 -14.26
N PHE A 282 -32.47 -0.32 -15.38
CA PHE A 282 -31.06 -0.65 -15.60
C PHE A 282 -30.18 0.61 -15.60
N ARG A 283 -30.59 1.63 -16.36
CA ARG A 283 -29.91 2.92 -16.42
C ARG A 283 -29.94 3.66 -15.08
N ASP A 284 -31.06 3.62 -14.38
CA ASP A 284 -31.21 4.24 -13.06
C ASP A 284 -30.28 3.58 -12.03
N LYS A 285 -30.16 2.23 -12.04
CA LYS A 285 -29.18 1.52 -11.20
C LYS A 285 -27.74 1.83 -11.55
N ILE A 286 -27.39 1.87 -12.83
CA ILE A 286 -26.04 2.28 -13.26
C ILE A 286 -25.74 3.70 -12.77
N ALA A 287 -26.69 4.63 -12.92
CA ALA A 287 -26.51 6.00 -12.43
C ALA A 287 -26.32 6.03 -10.90
N GLU A 288 -27.03 5.19 -10.14
CA GLU A 288 -26.84 5.06 -8.70
C GLU A 288 -25.43 4.53 -8.35
N GLU A 289 -24.98 3.47 -9.01
CA GLU A 289 -23.64 2.90 -8.80
C GLU A 289 -22.52 3.89 -9.17
N LEU A 290 -22.67 4.60 -10.28
CA LEU A 290 -21.76 5.67 -10.67
C LEU A 290 -21.70 6.76 -9.61
N ASN A 291 -22.86 7.23 -9.13
CA ASN A 291 -22.88 8.24 -8.07
C ASN A 291 -22.22 7.74 -6.78
N LYS A 292 -22.42 6.48 -6.39
CA LYS A 292 -21.75 5.90 -5.20
C LYS A 292 -20.23 5.89 -5.35
N GLY A 293 -19.72 5.43 -6.49
CA GLY A 293 -18.27 5.45 -6.78
C GLY A 293 -17.70 6.87 -6.75
N LEU A 294 -18.40 7.82 -7.37
CA LEU A 294 -17.98 9.21 -7.42
C LEU A 294 -18.01 9.93 -6.07
N ILE A 295 -18.93 9.57 -5.18
CA ILE A 295 -18.89 10.05 -3.79
C ILE A 295 -17.60 9.57 -3.11
N ALA A 296 -17.25 8.29 -3.25
CA ALA A 296 -16.02 7.75 -2.67
C ALA A 296 -14.77 8.42 -3.26
N ASP A 297 -14.74 8.70 -4.57
CA ASP A 297 -13.62 9.41 -5.19
C ASP A 297 -13.52 10.86 -4.73
N SER A 298 -14.65 11.57 -4.61
CA SER A 298 -14.70 12.92 -4.05
C SER A 298 -14.22 12.92 -2.60
N ASP A 299 -14.62 11.93 -1.80
CA ASP A 299 -14.20 11.80 -0.41
C ASP A 299 -12.69 11.58 -0.30
N ARG A 300 -12.14 10.72 -1.17
CA ARG A 300 -10.69 10.51 -1.27
C ARG A 300 -9.95 11.80 -1.62
N LYS A 301 -10.49 12.59 -2.57
CA LYS A 301 -9.92 13.89 -2.93
C LYS A 301 -9.97 14.87 -1.77
N LEU A 302 -11.10 14.95 -1.07
CA LEU A 302 -11.26 15.81 0.11
C LEU A 302 -10.29 15.39 1.22
N LYS A 303 -10.11 14.09 1.50
CA LYS A 303 -9.11 13.60 2.47
C LYS A 303 -7.70 14.05 2.08
N ALA A 304 -7.33 13.90 0.80
CA ALA A 304 -6.03 14.35 0.30
C ALA A 304 -5.84 15.87 0.46
N ASP A 305 -6.85 16.67 0.14
CA ASP A 305 -6.79 18.13 0.30
C ASP A 305 -6.69 18.57 1.77
N VAL A 306 -7.38 17.85 2.67
CA VAL A 306 -7.24 18.07 4.12
C VAL A 306 -5.82 17.72 4.58
N GLN A 307 -5.29 16.59 4.13
CA GLN A 307 -3.92 16.17 4.44
C GLN A 307 -2.91 17.20 3.96
N ASP A 308 -2.95 17.57 2.67
CA ASP A 308 -2.03 18.55 2.08
C ASP A 308 -2.09 19.88 2.84
N ALA A 309 -3.29 20.39 3.10
CA ALA A 309 -3.46 21.66 3.80
C ALA A 309 -2.97 21.63 5.26
N LEU A 310 -3.15 20.52 5.98
CA LEU A 310 -2.66 20.38 7.35
C LEU A 310 -1.14 20.20 7.40
N MET A 311 -0.57 19.40 6.51
CA MET A 311 0.88 19.24 6.39
C MET A 311 1.55 20.58 6.06
N ASP A 312 1.00 21.34 5.11
CA ASP A 312 1.51 22.66 4.71
C ASP A 312 1.38 23.71 5.81
N SER A 313 0.33 23.62 6.64
CA SER A 313 0.12 24.55 7.76
C SER A 313 1.06 24.26 8.92
N LEU A 314 1.24 22.99 9.28
CA LEU A 314 2.00 22.58 10.46
C LEU A 314 3.50 22.51 10.20
N LYS A 315 3.92 22.11 9.00
CA LYS A 315 5.34 21.97 8.59
C LYS A 315 6.18 21.27 9.65
N LEU A 316 5.69 20.10 10.09
CA LEU A 316 6.32 19.34 11.15
C LEU A 316 7.75 18.98 10.76
N LYS A 317 8.66 19.11 11.73
CA LYS A 317 10.03 18.63 11.60
C LYS A 317 10.12 17.27 12.26
N LEU A 318 10.88 16.38 11.64
CA LEU A 318 11.19 15.05 12.18
C LEU A 318 12.69 14.95 12.49
N PRO A 319 13.10 14.05 13.40
CA PRO A 319 14.51 13.76 13.67
C PRO A 319 15.11 12.94 12.51
N ASP A 320 15.32 13.60 11.36
CA ASP A 320 15.60 12.91 10.10
C ASP A 320 16.86 12.05 10.14
N THR A 321 17.92 12.56 10.76
CA THR A 321 19.19 11.83 10.92
C THR A 321 18.99 10.55 11.73
N PHE A 322 18.21 10.61 12.81
CA PHE A 322 17.90 9.45 13.63
C PHE A 322 17.04 8.44 12.85
N LEU A 323 15.98 8.92 12.19
CA LEU A 323 15.06 8.06 11.44
C LEU A 323 15.76 7.31 10.32
N LYS A 324 16.66 7.96 9.58
CA LYS A 324 17.47 7.30 8.53
C LYS A 324 18.37 6.20 9.09
N LYS A 325 19.06 6.46 10.21
CA LYS A 325 19.83 5.44 10.93
C LYS A 325 18.94 4.29 11.41
N TRP A 326 17.76 4.62 11.93
CA TRP A 326 16.80 3.64 12.44
C TRP A 326 16.29 2.73 11.32
N ILE A 327 15.85 3.31 10.18
CA ILE A 327 15.43 2.54 9.00
C ILE A 327 16.52 1.57 8.56
N LYS A 328 17.78 2.03 8.52
CA LYS A 328 18.93 1.19 8.15
C LYS A 328 19.14 0.03 9.12
N ALA A 329 18.98 0.28 10.42
CA ALA A 329 19.20 -0.70 11.48
C ALA A 329 18.03 -1.69 11.65
N SER A 330 16.80 -1.26 11.36
CA SER A 330 15.58 -2.05 11.54
C SER A 330 15.18 -2.87 10.31
N ASN A 331 15.79 -2.60 9.15
CA ASN A 331 15.46 -3.34 7.94
C ASN A 331 16.07 -4.75 7.97
N GLU A 332 15.25 -5.77 7.69
CA GLU A 332 15.69 -7.17 7.65
C GLU A 332 16.75 -7.40 6.55
N LYS A 333 16.66 -6.64 5.46
CA LYS A 333 17.62 -6.69 4.35
C LYS A 333 18.52 -5.45 4.41
N PRO A 334 19.84 -5.61 4.20
CA PRO A 334 20.74 -4.46 4.10
C PRO A 334 20.27 -3.50 3.00
N ILE A 335 20.05 -2.26 3.38
CA ILE A 335 19.67 -1.15 2.49
C ILE A 335 20.81 -0.14 2.43
N THR A 336 21.06 0.44 1.26
CA THR A 336 22.11 1.46 1.09
C THR A 336 21.63 2.84 1.53
N ASP A 337 22.57 3.74 1.84
CA ASP A 337 22.22 5.12 2.18
C ASP A 337 21.55 5.84 1.00
N GLU A 338 21.95 5.53 -0.24
CA GLU A 338 21.32 6.06 -1.45
C GLU A 338 19.85 5.64 -1.59
N GLN A 339 19.53 4.38 -1.28
CA GLN A 339 18.15 3.88 -1.29
C GLN A 339 17.29 4.56 -0.23
N ILE A 340 17.84 4.73 0.99
CA ILE A 340 17.16 5.47 2.05
C ILE A 340 16.88 6.89 1.59
N GLU A 341 17.87 7.62 1.09
CA GLU A 341 17.69 9.02 0.66
C GLU A 341 16.62 9.15 -0.44
N ALA A 342 16.55 8.20 -1.37
CA ALA A 342 15.56 8.21 -2.45
C ALA A 342 14.12 8.02 -1.94
N GLU A 343 13.91 7.20 -0.91
CA GLU A 343 12.58 6.86 -0.38
C GLU A 343 12.18 7.69 0.86
N TYR A 344 13.14 8.38 1.48
CA TYR A 344 12.94 9.06 2.77
C TYR A 344 11.89 10.19 2.71
N ASP A 345 11.80 10.93 1.61
CA ASP A 345 10.79 12.00 1.46
C ASP A 345 9.37 11.44 1.57
N MET A 346 9.09 10.31 0.91
CA MET A 346 7.79 9.65 0.99
C MET A 346 7.53 9.09 2.40
N TYR A 347 8.54 8.45 3.00
CA TYR A 347 8.44 7.94 4.38
C TYR A 347 8.15 9.05 5.39
N SER A 348 8.91 10.14 5.34
CA SER A 348 8.79 11.27 6.26
C SER A 348 7.43 11.95 6.15
N LYS A 349 6.91 12.17 4.93
CA LYS A 349 5.54 12.69 4.72
C LYS A 349 4.47 11.77 5.28
N SER A 350 4.60 10.45 5.05
CA SER A 350 3.67 9.47 5.61
C SER A 350 3.68 9.49 7.15
N LEU A 351 4.86 9.56 7.76
CA LEU A 351 5.00 9.62 9.21
C LEU A 351 4.46 10.92 9.79
N GLN A 352 4.72 12.06 9.15
CA GLN A 352 4.13 13.35 9.54
C GLN A 352 2.61 13.30 9.50
N TRP A 353 2.02 12.75 8.43
CA TRP A 353 0.57 12.60 8.35
C TRP A 353 0.02 11.69 9.45
N GLN A 354 0.67 10.55 9.70
CA GLN A 354 0.26 9.64 10.79
C GLN A 354 0.27 10.34 12.16
N LEU A 355 1.28 11.16 12.44
CA LEU A 355 1.32 11.93 13.69
C LEU A 355 0.16 12.94 13.77
N ILE A 356 -0.11 13.66 12.68
CA ILE A 356 -1.22 14.62 12.61
C ILE A 356 -2.56 13.91 12.81
N GLU A 357 -2.77 12.80 12.11
CA GLU A 357 -3.99 11.99 12.18
C GLU A 357 -4.23 11.46 13.61
N ASN A 358 -3.19 10.91 14.25
CA ASN A 358 -3.26 10.47 15.65
C ASN A 358 -3.65 11.63 16.58
N LYS A 359 -3.07 12.82 16.39
CA LYS A 359 -3.45 14.00 17.20
C LYS A 359 -4.87 14.47 16.94
N ILE A 360 -5.41 14.31 15.73
CA ILE A 360 -6.83 14.58 15.43
C ILE A 360 -7.72 13.57 16.14
N ILE A 361 -7.38 12.27 16.08
CA ILE A 361 -8.10 11.19 16.77
C ILE A 361 -8.15 11.47 18.28
N GLU A 362 -7.00 11.76 18.89
CA GLU A 362 -6.88 12.07 20.32
C GLU A 362 -7.69 13.31 20.70
N ALA A 363 -7.55 14.41 19.95
CA ALA A 363 -8.18 15.69 20.27
C ALA A 363 -9.72 15.67 20.13
N ASN A 364 -10.25 14.77 19.29
CA ASN A 364 -11.69 14.61 19.06
C ASN A 364 -12.26 13.36 19.74
N GLU A 365 -11.46 12.68 20.56
CA GLU A 365 -11.82 11.46 21.29
C GLU A 365 -12.45 10.38 20.37
N ILE A 366 -11.96 10.27 19.14
CA ILE A 366 -12.46 9.28 18.18
C ILE A 366 -12.08 7.90 18.68
N LYS A 367 -13.08 7.06 18.94
CA LYS A 367 -12.92 5.67 19.36
C LYS A 367 -13.59 4.75 18.38
N VAL A 368 -12.99 3.59 18.17
CA VAL A 368 -13.57 2.49 17.42
C VAL A 368 -13.80 1.35 18.41
N GLU A 369 -15.07 1.10 18.73
CA GLU A 369 -15.45 0.06 19.68
C GLU A 369 -15.46 -1.32 19.00
N PHE A 370 -15.15 -2.37 19.77
CA PHE A 370 -15.02 -3.73 19.22
C PHE A 370 -16.31 -4.24 18.56
N GLU A 371 -17.48 -3.84 19.08
CA GLU A 371 -18.78 -4.17 18.49
C GLU A 371 -18.94 -3.56 17.08
N GLU A 372 -18.53 -2.31 16.89
CA GLU A 372 -18.53 -1.65 15.58
C GLU A 372 -17.60 -2.36 14.59
N VAL A 373 -16.46 -2.87 15.07
CA VAL A 373 -15.49 -3.64 14.27
C VAL A 373 -16.09 -4.97 13.83
N ILE A 374 -16.80 -5.67 14.72
CA ILE A 374 -17.51 -6.90 14.36
C ILE A 374 -18.55 -6.59 13.28
N ASP A 375 -19.40 -5.60 13.49
CA ASP A 375 -20.49 -5.28 12.56
C ASP A 375 -19.96 -4.86 11.18
N TYR A 376 -18.90 -4.04 11.16
CA TYR A 376 -18.24 -3.67 9.92
C TYR A 376 -17.62 -4.88 9.22
N THR A 377 -16.96 -5.78 9.97
CA THR A 377 -16.41 -7.03 9.43
C THR A 377 -17.50 -7.93 8.86
N LYS A 378 -18.66 -8.05 9.53
CA LYS A 378 -19.83 -8.78 9.01
C LYS A 378 -20.33 -8.18 7.70
N GLY A 379 -20.34 -6.85 7.58
CA GLY A 379 -20.66 -6.15 6.34
C GLY A 379 -19.70 -6.50 5.20
N LEU A 380 -18.39 -6.46 5.46
CA LEU A 380 -17.36 -6.85 4.49
C LEU A 380 -17.50 -8.31 4.05
N LEU A 381 -17.70 -9.23 4.99
CA LEU A 381 -17.90 -10.66 4.69
C LEU A 381 -19.16 -10.88 3.85
N THR A 382 -20.24 -10.16 4.17
CA THR A 382 -21.49 -10.23 3.41
C THR A 382 -21.27 -9.74 1.98
N GLN A 383 -20.59 -8.61 1.80
CA GLN A 383 -20.27 -8.06 0.49
C GLN A 383 -19.36 -9.02 -0.31
N GLN A 384 -18.38 -9.64 0.34
CA GLN A 384 -17.50 -10.63 -0.28
C GLN A 384 -18.29 -11.87 -0.73
N MET A 385 -19.17 -12.41 0.11
CA MET A 385 -20.02 -13.56 -0.25
C MET A 385 -20.95 -13.24 -1.42
N GLN A 386 -21.58 -12.07 -1.40
CA GLN A 386 -22.43 -11.59 -2.49
C GLN A 386 -21.64 -11.47 -3.81
N SER A 387 -20.40 -10.95 -3.76
CA SER A 387 -19.53 -10.87 -4.93
C SER A 387 -19.14 -12.23 -5.51
N MET A 388 -19.18 -13.30 -4.69
CA MET A 388 -18.94 -14.68 -5.09
C MET A 388 -20.23 -15.44 -5.45
N GLY A 389 -21.40 -14.78 -5.41
CA GLY A 389 -22.69 -15.40 -5.67
C GLY A 389 -23.17 -16.36 -4.57
N MET A 390 -22.59 -16.27 -3.37
CA MET A 390 -22.99 -17.07 -2.21
C MET A 390 -24.08 -16.35 -1.41
N PRO A 391 -25.09 -17.08 -0.88
CA PRO A 391 -26.08 -16.49 0.02
C PRO A 391 -25.40 -16.00 1.30
N ALA A 392 -25.93 -14.92 1.88
CA ALA A 392 -25.46 -14.47 3.18
C ALA A 392 -25.73 -15.53 4.25
N ASN A 393 -24.72 -15.83 5.06
CA ASN A 393 -24.89 -16.70 6.23
C ASN A 393 -25.84 -16.05 7.26
N ASP A 394 -26.35 -16.85 8.19
CA ASP A 394 -27.08 -16.31 9.34
C ASP A 394 -26.18 -15.43 10.23
N ASP A 395 -26.81 -14.56 11.02
CA ASP A 395 -26.11 -13.54 11.81
C ASP A 395 -25.11 -14.15 12.82
N GLU A 396 -25.44 -15.32 13.36
CA GLU A 396 -24.62 -16.02 14.34
C GLU A 396 -23.32 -16.53 13.70
N GLN A 397 -23.44 -17.17 12.52
CA GLN A 397 -22.27 -17.62 11.75
C GLN A 397 -21.43 -16.46 11.25
N LEU A 398 -22.05 -15.35 10.81
CA LEU A 398 -21.33 -14.15 10.39
C LEU A 398 -20.53 -13.55 11.56
N THR A 399 -21.13 -13.50 12.75
CA THR A 399 -20.47 -13.00 13.96
C THR A 399 -19.28 -13.88 14.35
N GLN A 400 -19.45 -15.21 14.35
CA GLN A 400 -18.34 -16.15 14.63
C GLN A 400 -17.20 -16.02 13.60
N THR A 401 -17.55 -15.89 12.32
CA THR A 401 -16.56 -15.73 11.24
C THR A 401 -15.83 -14.40 11.37
N ALA A 402 -16.54 -13.30 11.64
CA ALA A 402 -15.96 -11.99 11.89
C ALA A 402 -14.98 -12.03 13.07
N GLN A 403 -15.36 -12.65 14.19
CA GLN A 403 -14.46 -12.82 15.34
C GLN A 403 -13.21 -13.62 14.98
N SER A 404 -13.35 -14.70 14.19
CA SER A 404 -12.22 -15.51 13.72
C SER A 404 -11.26 -14.68 12.84
N VAL A 405 -11.78 -13.88 11.91
CA VAL A 405 -10.96 -12.96 11.09
C VAL A 405 -10.20 -11.97 11.97
N LEU A 406 -10.87 -11.42 12.99
CA LEU A 406 -10.27 -10.45 13.92
C LEU A 406 -9.25 -11.06 14.89
N GLN A 407 -9.12 -12.39 14.98
CA GLN A 407 -8.00 -13.02 15.70
C GLN A 407 -6.67 -12.85 14.97
N ASN A 408 -6.69 -12.65 13.64
CA ASN A 408 -5.51 -12.28 12.90
C ASN A 408 -5.21 -10.79 13.15
N GLN A 409 -4.07 -10.51 13.80
CA GLN A 409 -3.68 -9.15 14.17
C GLN A 409 -3.51 -8.20 12.98
N GLU A 410 -3.08 -8.71 11.82
CA GLU A 410 -2.88 -7.90 10.61
C GLU A 410 -4.23 -7.47 10.02
N GLU A 411 -5.15 -8.42 9.86
CA GLU A 411 -6.50 -8.14 9.37
C GLU A 411 -7.27 -7.25 10.34
N ALA A 412 -7.16 -7.50 11.65
CA ALA A 412 -7.75 -6.63 12.67
C ALA A 412 -7.25 -5.19 12.51
N ARG A 413 -5.92 -4.96 12.46
CA ARG A 413 -5.35 -3.62 12.28
C ARG A 413 -5.88 -2.93 11.03
N LYS A 414 -5.97 -3.64 9.92
CA LYS A 414 -6.50 -3.12 8.66
C LYS A 414 -7.96 -2.69 8.79
N ILE A 415 -8.80 -3.51 9.43
CA ILE A 415 -10.23 -3.22 9.63
C ILE A 415 -10.42 -2.04 10.58
N TYR A 416 -9.67 -1.99 11.69
CA TYR A 416 -9.66 -0.82 12.57
C TYR A 416 -9.27 0.45 11.80
N GLY A 417 -8.22 0.38 10.98
CA GLY A 417 -7.78 1.49 10.13
C GLY A 417 -8.88 2.00 9.21
N MET A 418 -9.63 1.10 8.54
CA MET A 418 -10.77 1.48 7.70
C MET A 418 -11.87 2.21 8.48
N LEU A 419 -12.16 1.77 9.71
CA LEU A 419 -13.16 2.42 10.55
C LEU A 419 -12.69 3.79 11.06
N TYR A 420 -11.43 3.93 11.48
CA TYR A 420 -10.85 5.23 11.81
C TYR A 420 -10.90 6.18 10.60
N ASP A 421 -10.54 5.70 9.42
CA ASP A 421 -10.62 6.46 8.17
C ASP A 421 -12.05 6.97 7.90
N SER A 422 -13.05 6.11 8.07
CA SER A 422 -14.46 6.50 7.91
C SER A 422 -14.87 7.57 8.92
N LYS A 423 -14.55 7.38 10.22
CA LYS A 423 -14.92 8.34 11.27
C LYS A 423 -14.19 9.68 11.11
N LEU A 424 -12.93 9.66 10.68
CA LEU A 424 -12.17 10.87 10.35
C LEU A 424 -12.80 11.59 9.17
N MET A 425 -13.23 10.86 8.14
CA MET A 425 -13.93 11.44 7.01
C MET A 425 -15.22 12.17 7.43
N ASP A 426 -16.02 11.56 8.31
CA ASP A 426 -17.23 12.17 8.87
C ASP A 426 -16.91 13.41 9.71
N LEU A 427 -15.82 13.36 10.50
CA LEU A 427 -15.32 14.53 11.23
C LEU A 427 -14.93 15.67 10.29
N TYR A 428 -14.18 15.37 9.22
CA TYR A 428 -13.78 16.37 8.23
C TYR A 428 -14.99 17.00 7.55
N LYS A 429 -15.98 16.19 7.16
CA LYS A 429 -17.20 16.69 6.52
C LYS A 429 -18.04 17.58 7.44
N SER A 430 -18.08 17.26 8.73
CA SER A 430 -18.90 17.99 9.71
C SER A 430 -18.21 19.24 10.28
N THR A 431 -16.88 19.26 10.32
CA THR A 431 -16.12 20.31 11.01
C THR A 431 -15.42 21.27 10.05
N CYS A 432 -14.85 20.78 8.94
CA CYS A 432 -14.11 21.63 8.01
C CYS A 432 -15.04 22.60 7.26
N LYS A 433 -14.51 23.76 6.86
CA LYS A 433 -15.23 24.71 5.99
C LYS A 433 -15.20 24.23 4.55
N LEU A 434 -16.15 23.37 4.20
CA LEU A 434 -16.31 22.82 2.87
C LEU A 434 -16.80 23.88 1.87
N LYS A 435 -16.08 24.03 0.76
CA LYS A 435 -16.54 24.78 -0.40
C LYS A 435 -17.09 23.80 -1.43
N GLU A 436 -18.41 23.70 -1.49
CA GLU A 436 -19.06 22.83 -2.48
C GLU A 436 -18.80 23.34 -3.90
N LYS A 437 -18.22 22.46 -4.73
CA LYS A 437 -17.94 22.71 -6.15
C LYS A 437 -18.63 21.64 -6.98
N GLN A 438 -19.57 22.06 -7.82
CA GLN A 438 -20.16 21.16 -8.80
C GLN A 438 -19.26 21.07 -10.03
N VAL A 439 -18.90 19.85 -10.42
CA VAL A 439 -18.01 19.57 -11.57
C VAL A 439 -18.57 18.42 -12.41
N SER A 440 -18.23 18.38 -13.69
CA SER A 440 -18.48 17.21 -14.54
C SER A 440 -17.52 16.06 -14.22
N LEU A 441 -17.86 14.85 -14.66
CA LEU A 441 -16.98 13.67 -14.53
C LEU A 441 -15.60 13.93 -15.16
N GLU A 442 -15.58 14.44 -16.40
CA GLU A 442 -14.33 14.75 -17.12
C GLU A 442 -13.47 15.82 -16.41
N GLU A 443 -14.08 16.83 -15.79
CA GLU A 443 -13.36 17.84 -15.00
C GLU A 443 -12.77 17.24 -13.73
N PHE A 444 -13.51 16.35 -13.06
CA PHE A 444 -13.06 15.69 -11.86
C PHE A 444 -11.89 14.71 -12.12
N GLU A 445 -11.96 13.93 -13.21
CA GLU A 445 -10.85 13.08 -13.65
C GLU A 445 -9.56 13.89 -13.89
N LYS A 446 -9.68 15.08 -14.50
CA LYS A 446 -8.54 16.00 -14.68
C LYS A 446 -7.98 16.54 -13.36
N LEU A 447 -8.81 16.70 -12.34
CA LEU A 447 -8.36 17.12 -11.00
C LEU A 447 -7.55 16.01 -10.33
N LEU A 448 -7.99 14.75 -10.43
CA LEU A 448 -7.25 13.60 -9.91
C LEU A 448 -5.91 13.39 -10.63
N ALA A 449 -5.87 13.58 -11.94
CA ALA A 449 -4.65 13.39 -12.73
C ALA A 449 -3.54 14.42 -12.42
N LYS A 450 -3.89 15.61 -11.92
CA LYS A 450 -2.92 16.66 -11.55
C LYS A 450 -2.29 16.46 -10.18
N GLN A 451 -2.83 15.54 -9.37
CA GLN A 451 -2.37 15.28 -8.01
C GLN A 451 -1.41 14.08 -7.92
N LYS A 452 -1.24 13.34 -9.03
CA LYS A 452 -0.13 12.41 -9.25
C LYS A 452 1.07 13.17 -9.78
#